data_AF-A0A0F0FMI9-F1
#
_entry.id   AF-A0A0F0FMI9-F1
#
_cell.length_a   1.000
_cell.length_b   1.000
_cell.length_c   1.000
_cell.angle_alpha   90.00
_cell.angle_beta   90.00
_cell.angle_gamma   90.00
#
_symmetry.space_group_name_H-M   'P 1'
#
loop_
_entity.id
_entity.type
_entity.pdbx_description
1 polymer ?
#
loop_
_entity_poly.entity_id
_entity_poly.type
_entity_poly.pdbx_seq_one_letter_code
_entity_poly.pdbx_strand_id
1 'polypeptide(L)'
;ALDWLGDAQEGIEKRLARQHLSGSTLVLYDLTSTWVTGRCCELAAHGYSRDGKRDDPQIVFGLVCTPEGCPVAVEVFAGNTADPATVASQVDKLKNRYGIEKLAWVGDRGMLTQARIDTVLRPAGLDWVSSLRAPQMAALAHEKGPFQPSLFDERNLLEVTSEAFPGERLIVCRNPLLAEER
;
A
#
# COMPACT_ATOMS: atom_id res chain seq x y z
N ALA A 1 2.58 30.50 9.11
CA ALA A 1 2.47 30.10 10.54
C ALA A 1 2.73 28.61 10.76
N LEU A 2 2.41 27.73 9.80
CA LEU A 2 2.80 26.32 9.81
C LEU A 2 4.06 26.03 8.98
N ASP A 3 4.66 27.04 8.35
CA ASP A 3 5.81 26.88 7.45
C ASP A 3 7.01 26.24 8.16
N TRP A 4 7.21 26.58 9.44
CA TRP A 4 8.25 25.97 10.27
C TRP A 4 8.05 24.46 10.47
N LEU A 5 6.81 23.94 10.43
CA LEU A 5 6.56 22.50 10.48
C LEU A 5 6.97 21.83 9.17
N GLY A 6 6.75 22.51 8.04
CA GLY A 6 7.25 22.05 6.75
C GLY A 6 8.77 21.97 6.74
N ASP A 7 9.44 23.04 7.19
CA ASP A 7 10.90 23.09 7.29
C ASP A 7 11.45 22.02 8.26
N ALA A 8 10.74 21.75 9.36
CA ALA A 8 11.14 20.76 10.36
C ALA A 8 10.77 19.31 9.98
N GLN A 9 9.95 19.10 8.95
CA GLN A 9 9.37 17.79 8.62
C GLN A 9 10.45 16.71 8.49
N GLU A 10 11.51 16.97 7.74
CA GLU A 10 12.63 16.03 7.56
C GLU A 10 13.23 15.56 8.89
N GLY A 11 13.48 16.51 9.80
CA GLY A 11 14.08 16.22 11.10
C GLY A 11 13.13 15.42 11.99
N ILE A 12 11.84 15.74 11.94
CA ILE A 12 10.79 15.04 12.68
C ILE A 12 10.66 13.60 12.17
N GLU A 13 10.50 13.40 10.86
CA GLU A 13 10.33 12.08 10.26
C GLU A 13 11.57 11.20 10.48
N LYS A 14 12.80 11.74 10.35
CA LYS A 14 14.03 10.99 10.66
C LYS A 14 14.08 10.52 12.12
N ARG A 15 13.65 11.37 13.06
CA ARG A 15 13.62 11.02 14.49
C ARG A 15 12.57 9.95 14.77
N LEU A 16 11.37 10.08 14.20
CA LEU A 16 10.31 9.07 14.31
C LEU A 16 10.75 7.74 13.68
N ALA A 17 11.34 7.76 12.49
CA ALA A 17 11.82 6.55 11.82
C ALA A 17 12.90 5.83 12.65
N ARG A 18 13.86 6.55 13.22
CA ARG A 18 14.87 5.95 14.11
C ARG A 18 14.27 5.34 15.37
N GLN A 19 13.23 5.96 15.92
CA GLN A 19 12.60 5.51 17.16
C GLN A 19 11.64 4.32 16.94
N HIS A 20 10.96 4.29 15.79
CA HIS A 20 9.82 3.41 15.57
C HIS A 20 9.99 2.39 14.43
N LEU A 21 10.97 2.59 13.55
CA LEU A 21 11.25 1.69 12.43
C LEU A 21 12.58 0.93 12.55
N SER A 22 13.33 1.12 13.65
CA SER A 22 14.61 0.44 13.86
C SER A 22 14.41 -1.07 14.01
N GLY A 23 14.89 -1.84 13.02
CA GLY A 23 14.74 -3.30 12.99
C GLY A 23 13.35 -3.78 12.55
N SER A 24 12.46 -2.88 12.11
CA SER A 24 11.14 -3.23 11.61
C SER A 24 11.24 -3.89 10.23
N THR A 25 10.58 -5.03 10.06
CA THR A 25 10.48 -5.73 8.76
C THR A 25 9.22 -5.32 7.99
N LEU A 26 8.25 -4.68 8.64
CA LEU A 26 6.95 -4.33 8.06
C LEU A 26 6.67 -2.85 8.25
N VAL A 27 6.18 -2.21 7.18
CA VAL A 27 5.69 -0.83 7.19
C VAL A 27 4.37 -0.80 6.43
N LEU A 28 3.42 -0.05 6.97
CA LEU A 28 2.12 0.17 6.35
C LEU A 28 2.18 1.47 5.55
N TYR A 29 1.78 1.41 4.29
CA TYR A 29 1.67 2.59 3.45
C TYR A 29 0.31 2.63 2.77
N ASP A 30 -0.40 3.74 2.95
CA ASP A 30 -1.69 3.96 2.32
C ASP A 30 -1.80 5.40 1.78
N LEU A 31 -2.67 5.55 0.78
CA LEU A 31 -2.99 6.84 0.17
C LEU A 31 -4.45 7.19 0.42
N THR A 32 -4.66 8.42 0.90
CA THR A 32 -5.98 9.02 0.98
C THR A 32 -6.03 10.33 0.20
N SER A 33 -7.23 10.79 -0.14
CA SER A 33 -7.43 12.06 -0.84
C SER A 33 -8.49 12.87 -0.14
N THR A 34 -8.37 14.20 -0.16
CA THR A 34 -9.46 15.10 0.23
C THR A 34 -9.73 16.11 -0.87
N TRP A 35 -10.97 16.54 -0.99
CA TRP A 35 -11.37 17.61 -1.89
C TRP A 35 -11.11 18.97 -1.26
N VAL A 36 -10.80 19.96 -2.08
CA VAL A 36 -10.53 21.32 -1.62
C VAL A 36 -11.33 22.32 -2.44
N THR A 37 -11.62 23.47 -1.83
CA THR A 37 -12.21 24.63 -2.52
C THR A 37 -11.18 25.75 -2.62
N GLY A 38 -11.31 26.58 -3.65
CA GLY A 38 -10.38 27.66 -3.94
C GLY A 38 -9.59 27.43 -5.23
N ARG A 39 -8.67 28.34 -5.54
CA ARG A 39 -7.95 28.38 -6.83
C ARG A 39 -6.43 28.57 -6.70
N CYS A 40 -5.91 28.73 -5.49
CA CYS A 40 -4.52 29.11 -5.25
C CYS A 40 -3.65 27.97 -4.69
N CYS A 41 -4.17 26.74 -4.65
CA CYS A 41 -3.38 25.58 -4.20
C CYS A 41 -2.78 24.89 -5.43
N GLU A 42 -1.45 24.85 -5.50
CA GLU A 42 -0.72 24.28 -6.63
C GLU A 42 -0.85 22.76 -6.75
N LEU A 43 -1.16 22.08 -5.64
CA LEU A 43 -1.40 20.64 -5.59
C LEU A 43 -2.85 20.27 -5.89
N ALA A 44 -3.76 21.23 -5.89
CA ALA A 44 -5.17 20.98 -6.14
C ALA A 44 -5.39 20.65 -7.63
N ALA A 45 -5.77 19.40 -7.91
CA ALA A 45 -6.00 18.93 -9.28
C ALA A 45 -7.18 17.95 -9.32
N HIS A 46 -7.90 17.90 -10.44
CA HIS A 46 -8.97 16.93 -10.62
C HIS A 46 -8.38 15.53 -10.76
N GLY A 47 -8.83 14.62 -9.91
CA GLY A 47 -8.39 13.24 -9.85
C GLY A 47 -9.43 12.33 -9.22
N TYR A 48 -9.00 11.16 -8.78
CA TYR A 48 -9.91 10.21 -8.14
C TYR A 48 -10.31 10.73 -6.75
N SER A 49 -11.62 10.89 -6.51
CA SER A 49 -12.14 11.33 -5.21
C SER A 49 -12.58 10.13 -4.38
N ARG A 50 -11.92 9.95 -3.23
CA ARG A 50 -12.29 8.95 -2.21
C ARG A 50 -13.62 9.32 -1.51
N ASP A 51 -13.95 10.61 -1.47
CA ASP A 51 -15.16 11.15 -0.83
C ASP A 51 -16.36 11.29 -1.80
N GLY A 52 -16.22 10.84 -3.05
CA GLY A 52 -17.28 10.93 -4.07
C GLY A 52 -17.47 12.34 -4.68
N LYS A 53 -16.61 13.30 -4.34
CA LYS A 53 -16.60 14.69 -4.84
C LYS A 53 -15.76 14.81 -6.12
N ARG A 54 -16.23 14.18 -7.19
CA ARG A 54 -15.46 14.06 -8.46
C ARG A 54 -15.26 15.39 -9.19
N ASP A 55 -16.17 16.33 -9.01
CA ASP A 55 -16.13 17.62 -9.70
C ASP A 55 -15.27 18.67 -8.98
N ASP A 56 -14.78 18.36 -7.78
CA ASP A 56 -13.91 19.23 -7.01
C ASP A 56 -12.43 18.86 -7.21
N PRO A 57 -11.50 19.84 -7.16
CA PRO A 57 -10.07 19.54 -7.08
C PRO A 57 -9.74 18.72 -5.83
N GLN A 58 -8.83 17.75 -5.97
CA GLN A 58 -8.36 16.90 -4.89
C GLN A 58 -6.93 17.26 -4.49
N ILE A 59 -6.53 16.82 -3.31
CA ILE A 59 -5.14 16.69 -2.85
C ILE A 59 -4.98 15.27 -2.31
N VAL A 60 -3.85 14.63 -2.61
CA VAL A 60 -3.56 13.26 -2.18
C VAL A 60 -2.51 13.30 -1.06
N PHE A 61 -2.68 12.44 -0.06
CA PHE A 61 -1.77 12.28 1.07
C PHE A 61 -1.33 10.84 1.17
N GLY A 62 -0.02 10.62 1.22
CA GLY A 62 0.57 9.34 1.59
C GLY A 62 1.02 9.33 3.03
N LEU A 63 0.71 8.23 3.72
CA LEU A 63 1.06 8.04 5.11
C LEU A 63 1.83 6.74 5.28
N VAL A 64 3.02 6.86 5.88
CA VAL A 64 3.85 5.73 6.30
C VAL A 64 3.63 5.51 7.79
N CYS A 65 3.23 4.31 8.17
CA CYS A 65 3.00 3.91 9.54
C CYS A 65 3.81 2.67 9.96
N THR A 66 4.07 2.56 11.26
CA THR A 66 4.53 1.31 11.87
C THR A 66 3.44 0.23 11.80
N PRO A 67 3.76 -1.05 12.07
CA PRO A 67 2.75 -2.11 12.18
C PRO A 67 1.65 -1.83 13.20
N GLU A 68 1.94 -1.08 14.26
CA GLU A 68 0.99 -0.66 15.30
C GLU A 68 0.13 0.55 14.88
N GLY A 69 0.34 1.09 13.67
CA GLY A 69 -0.38 2.24 13.14
C GLY A 69 0.18 3.60 13.57
N CYS A 70 1.41 3.66 14.11
CA CYS A 70 2.03 4.93 14.46
C CYS A 70 2.53 5.66 13.20
N PRO A 71 2.09 6.89 12.91
CA PRO A 71 2.52 7.63 11.73
C PRO A 71 3.97 8.10 11.85
N VAL A 72 4.78 7.82 10.84
CA VAL A 72 6.22 8.12 10.82
C VAL A 72 6.56 9.17 9.77
N ALA A 73 5.92 9.13 8.61
CA ALA A 73 6.16 10.08 7.52
C ALA A 73 4.87 10.37 6.76
N VAL A 74 4.75 11.61 6.28
CA VAL A 74 3.62 12.07 5.46
C VAL A 74 4.14 12.73 4.19
N GLU A 75 3.42 12.55 3.10
CA GLU A 75 3.74 13.22 1.84
C GLU A 75 2.47 13.70 1.16
N VAL A 76 2.52 14.89 0.59
CA VAL A 76 1.37 15.50 -0.09
C VAL A 76 1.67 15.54 -1.59
N PHE A 77 0.74 15.02 -2.37
CA PHE A 77 0.84 14.92 -3.82
C PHE A 77 -0.29 15.71 -4.49
N ALA A 78 -0.10 16.01 -5.77
CA ALA A 78 -1.14 16.62 -6.58
C ALA A 78 -2.37 15.70 -6.67
N GLY A 79 -3.58 16.27 -6.70
CA GLY A 79 -4.84 15.52 -6.68
C GLY A 79 -5.02 14.47 -7.77
N ASN A 80 -4.31 14.60 -8.88
CA ASN A 80 -4.31 13.68 -10.01
C ASN A 80 -3.21 12.62 -9.94
N THR A 81 -2.49 12.51 -8.82
CA THR A 81 -1.45 11.51 -8.61
C THR A 81 -2.10 10.15 -8.36
N ALA A 82 -1.81 9.18 -9.23
CA ALA A 82 -2.30 7.83 -9.09
C ALA A 82 -1.48 7.03 -8.06
N ASP A 83 -2.12 6.11 -7.34
CA ASP A 83 -1.48 5.35 -6.27
C ASP A 83 -0.14 4.69 -6.66
N PRO A 84 -0.04 4.00 -7.81
CA PRO A 84 1.21 3.37 -8.26
C PRO A 84 2.38 4.33 -8.48
N ALA A 85 2.10 5.61 -8.75
CA ALA A 85 3.14 6.59 -9.03
C ALA A 85 3.93 6.97 -7.77
N THR A 86 3.36 6.74 -6.59
CA THR A 86 3.97 7.14 -5.30
C THR A 86 4.90 6.09 -4.73
N VAL A 87 4.75 4.81 -5.12
CA VAL A 87 5.49 3.68 -4.52
C VAL A 87 7.01 3.86 -4.66
N ALA A 88 7.48 4.29 -5.83
CA ALA A 88 8.91 4.45 -6.09
C ALA A 88 9.56 5.53 -5.20
N SER A 89 8.92 6.69 -5.04
CA SER A 89 9.47 7.77 -4.21
C SER A 89 9.49 7.38 -2.73
N GLN A 90 8.46 6.68 -2.27
CA GLN A 90 8.40 6.20 -0.89
C GLN A 90 9.43 5.10 -0.60
N VAL A 91 9.63 4.16 -1.53
CA VAL A 91 10.68 3.15 -1.42
C VAL A 91 12.05 3.81 -1.29
N ASP A 92 12.34 4.77 -2.16
CA ASP A 92 13.60 5.53 -2.12
C ASP A 92 13.80 6.24 -0.77
N LYS A 93 12.76 6.91 -0.28
CA LYS A 93 12.74 7.58 1.03
C LYS A 93 13.02 6.59 2.17
N LEU A 94 12.31 5.47 2.24
CA LEU A 94 12.48 4.50 3.34
C LEU A 94 13.86 3.84 3.33
N LYS A 95 14.39 3.48 2.16
CA LYS A 95 15.71 2.84 2.06
C LYS A 95 16.85 3.84 2.23
N ASN A 96 16.84 4.92 1.46
CA ASN A 96 17.98 5.83 1.38
C ASN A 96 17.97 6.90 2.48
N ARG A 97 16.80 7.43 2.84
CA ARG A 97 16.69 8.49 3.86
C ARG A 97 16.63 7.94 5.27
N TYR A 98 16.00 6.79 5.48
CA TYR A 98 15.83 6.18 6.81
C TYR A 98 16.71 4.95 7.08
N GLY A 99 17.40 4.43 6.07
CA GLY A 99 18.35 3.31 6.25
C GLY A 99 17.67 1.99 6.60
N ILE A 100 16.42 1.80 6.15
CA ILE A 100 15.67 0.56 6.44
C ILE A 100 16.10 -0.51 5.43
N GLU A 101 16.83 -1.51 5.92
CA GLU A 101 17.41 -2.57 5.09
C GLU A 101 16.41 -3.67 4.71
N LYS A 102 15.52 -4.04 5.64
CA LYS A 102 14.51 -5.10 5.46
C LYS A 102 13.13 -4.51 5.56
N LEU A 103 12.33 -4.66 4.51
CA LEU A 103 11.03 -4.02 4.42
C LEU A 103 10.09 -4.85 3.55
N ALA A 104 8.94 -5.19 4.12
CA ALA A 104 7.79 -5.74 3.43
C ALA A 104 6.76 -4.63 3.20
N TRP A 105 6.44 -4.39 1.93
CA TRP A 105 5.45 -3.42 1.48
C TRP A 105 4.06 -4.04 1.43
N VAL A 106 3.12 -3.52 2.22
CA VAL A 106 1.72 -3.96 2.18
C VAL A 106 0.89 -2.88 1.51
N GLY A 107 0.24 -3.21 0.40
CA GLY A 107 -0.61 -2.29 -0.33
C GLY A 107 -1.65 -3.04 -1.15
N ASP A 108 -2.71 -2.35 -1.55
CA ASP A 108 -3.73 -2.97 -2.38
C ASP A 108 -3.24 -3.21 -3.83
N ARG A 109 -4.04 -3.95 -4.60
CA ARG A 109 -3.69 -4.27 -5.99
C ARG A 109 -3.78 -3.08 -6.96
N GLY A 110 -4.42 -1.99 -6.54
CA GLY A 110 -4.46 -0.72 -7.25
C GLY A 110 -3.10 -0.04 -7.19
N MET A 111 -2.45 -0.06 -6.03
CA MET A 111 -1.13 0.49 -5.74
C MET A 111 0.01 -0.44 -6.20
N LEU A 112 0.00 -1.70 -5.74
CA LEU A 112 1.05 -2.68 -6.02
C LEU A 112 0.73 -3.51 -7.26
N THR A 113 0.84 -2.86 -8.41
CA THR A 113 0.73 -3.58 -9.69
C THR A 113 1.94 -4.48 -9.94
N GLN A 114 1.76 -5.56 -10.72
CA GLN A 114 2.88 -6.43 -11.11
C GLN A 114 4.05 -5.66 -11.72
N ALA A 115 3.74 -4.69 -12.59
CA ALA A 115 4.74 -3.81 -13.17
C ALA A 115 5.54 -3.04 -12.11
N ARG A 116 4.91 -2.58 -11.02
CA ARG A 116 5.59 -1.89 -9.91
C ARG A 116 6.40 -2.85 -9.04
N ILE A 117 5.87 -4.03 -8.76
CA ILE A 117 6.61 -5.08 -8.07
C ILE A 117 7.91 -5.39 -8.82
N ASP A 118 7.83 -5.61 -10.13
CA ASP A 118 9.00 -6.01 -10.93
C ASP A 118 9.98 -4.88 -11.22
N THR A 119 9.51 -3.62 -11.30
CA THR A 119 10.38 -2.47 -11.61
C THR A 119 10.88 -1.70 -10.40
N VAL A 120 10.22 -1.82 -9.25
CA VAL A 120 10.54 -1.03 -8.04
C VAL A 120 10.92 -1.94 -6.88
N LEU A 121 10.04 -2.86 -6.46
CA LEU A 121 10.23 -3.61 -5.23
C LEU A 121 11.27 -4.72 -5.37
N ARG A 122 11.14 -5.55 -6.40
CA ARG A 122 12.05 -6.68 -6.66
C ARG A 122 13.50 -6.23 -6.90
N PRO A 123 13.79 -5.20 -7.74
CA PRO A 123 15.15 -4.69 -7.90
C PRO A 123 15.70 -4.03 -6.64
N ALA A 124 14.81 -3.44 -5.82
CA ALA A 124 15.18 -2.94 -4.51
C ALA A 124 15.34 -4.06 -3.46
N GLY A 125 15.12 -5.34 -3.78
CA GLY A 125 15.20 -6.43 -2.81
C GLY A 125 14.21 -6.29 -1.65
N LEU A 126 13.04 -5.73 -1.92
CA LEU A 126 11.97 -5.55 -0.94
C LEU A 126 10.93 -6.66 -1.06
N ASP A 127 10.41 -7.10 0.08
CA ASP A 127 9.27 -8.01 0.15
C ASP A 127 7.96 -7.26 -0.04
N TRP A 128 6.88 -7.96 -0.38
CA TRP A 128 5.56 -7.33 -0.55
C TRP A 128 4.40 -8.24 -0.19
N VAL A 129 3.25 -7.62 0.10
CA VAL A 129 1.94 -8.25 0.22
C VAL A 129 0.94 -7.40 -0.57
N SER A 130 0.28 -8.04 -1.54
CA SER A 130 -0.77 -7.43 -2.36
C SER A 130 -1.94 -8.39 -2.50
N SER A 131 -3.12 -7.85 -2.84
CA SER A 131 -4.30 -8.65 -3.20
C SER A 131 -4.30 -9.05 -4.67
N LEU A 132 -5.07 -10.09 -5.03
CA LEU A 132 -5.37 -10.45 -6.41
C LEU A 132 -6.70 -9.83 -6.84
N ARG A 133 -6.84 -9.52 -8.14
CA ARG A 133 -8.14 -9.07 -8.69
C ARG A 133 -9.07 -10.27 -8.91
N ALA A 134 -10.37 -10.02 -8.93
CA ALA A 134 -11.39 -11.06 -9.15
C ALA A 134 -11.12 -11.97 -10.38
N PRO A 135 -10.67 -11.46 -11.56
CA PRO A 135 -10.34 -12.34 -12.68
C PRO A 135 -9.15 -13.26 -12.42
N GLN A 136 -8.14 -12.78 -11.69
CA GLN A 136 -6.97 -13.58 -11.31
C GLN A 136 -7.34 -14.65 -10.29
N MET A 137 -8.19 -14.30 -9.32
CA MET A 137 -8.74 -15.27 -8.37
C MET A 137 -9.57 -16.34 -9.08
N ALA A 138 -10.39 -15.97 -10.06
CA ALA A 138 -11.18 -16.91 -10.85
C ALA A 138 -10.29 -17.86 -11.66
N ALA A 139 -9.24 -17.33 -12.31
CA ALA A 139 -8.26 -18.15 -13.01
C ALA A 139 -7.55 -19.12 -12.06
N LEU A 140 -7.15 -18.67 -10.87
CA LEU A 140 -6.52 -19.50 -9.85
C LEU A 140 -7.46 -20.62 -9.37
N ALA A 141 -8.74 -20.32 -9.13
CA ALA A 141 -9.75 -21.31 -8.78
C ALA A 141 -10.01 -22.32 -9.92
N HIS A 142 -9.88 -21.90 -11.19
CA HIS A 142 -9.98 -22.81 -12.32
C HIS A 142 -8.76 -23.75 -12.42
N GLU A 143 -7.55 -23.21 -12.18
CA GLU A 143 -6.29 -23.98 -12.20
C GLU A 143 -6.24 -25.00 -11.05
N LYS A 144 -6.65 -24.61 -9.84
CA LYS A 144 -6.48 -25.42 -8.62
C LYS A 144 -7.72 -26.19 -8.21
N GLY A 145 -8.86 -25.94 -8.86
CA GLY A 145 -10.17 -26.36 -8.38
C GLY A 145 -10.69 -25.45 -7.26
N PRO A 146 -11.90 -25.73 -6.75
CA PRO A 146 -12.49 -24.95 -5.68
C PRO A 146 -11.59 -24.98 -4.43
N PHE A 147 -11.36 -23.81 -3.82
CA PHE A 147 -10.64 -23.70 -2.55
C PHE A 147 -11.47 -24.31 -1.43
N GLN A 148 -11.29 -25.61 -1.20
CA GLN A 148 -12.01 -26.35 -0.19
C GLN A 148 -11.16 -26.43 1.09
N PRO A 149 -11.67 -25.91 2.24
CA PRO A 149 -11.01 -26.12 3.53
C PRO A 149 -10.92 -27.61 3.86
N SER A 150 -9.87 -28.02 4.59
CA SER A 150 -9.82 -29.37 5.12
C SER A 150 -10.94 -29.60 6.15
N LEU A 151 -11.31 -30.86 6.41
CA LEU A 151 -12.46 -31.23 7.25
C LEU A 151 -12.42 -30.65 8.68
N PHE A 152 -11.24 -30.25 9.16
CA PHE A 152 -10.99 -29.68 10.48
C PHE A 152 -10.22 -28.35 10.40
N ASP A 153 -10.29 -27.65 9.26
CA ASP A 153 -9.62 -26.35 9.13
C ASP A 153 -10.38 -25.26 9.90
N GLU A 154 -9.76 -24.80 10.98
CA GLU A 154 -10.24 -23.67 11.78
C GLU A 154 -9.50 -22.37 11.43
N ARG A 155 -8.39 -22.43 10.67
CA ARG A 155 -7.55 -21.28 10.36
C ARG A 155 -8.09 -20.43 9.23
N ASN A 156 -8.94 -21.01 8.37
CA ASN A 156 -9.52 -20.32 7.22
C ASN A 156 -8.45 -19.77 6.26
N LEU A 157 -7.26 -20.40 6.20
CA LEU A 157 -6.12 -19.97 5.39
C LEU A 157 -5.56 -21.14 4.59
N LEU A 158 -5.35 -20.93 3.30
CA LEU A 158 -4.74 -21.89 2.39
C LEU A 158 -3.58 -21.23 1.66
N GLU A 159 -2.42 -21.89 1.66
CA GLU A 159 -1.28 -21.51 0.83
C GLU A 159 -1.36 -22.22 -0.52
N VAL A 160 -1.15 -21.47 -1.60
CA VAL A 160 -1.25 -21.94 -2.98
C VAL A 160 -0.07 -21.40 -3.78
N THR A 161 0.48 -22.22 -4.67
CA THR A 161 1.44 -21.81 -5.69
C THR A 161 0.77 -21.89 -7.06
N SER A 162 1.11 -21.02 -8.01
CA SER A 162 0.51 -21.04 -9.36
C SER A 162 1.58 -20.78 -10.41
N GLU A 163 1.45 -21.43 -11.56
CA GLU A 163 2.33 -21.17 -12.71
C GLU A 163 2.20 -19.73 -13.24
N ALA A 164 1.04 -19.09 -13.02
CA ALA A 164 0.81 -17.70 -13.38
C ALA A 164 1.54 -16.71 -12.46
N PHE A 165 1.99 -17.15 -11.29
CA PHE A 165 2.67 -16.33 -10.28
C PHE A 165 3.96 -17.03 -9.78
N PRO A 166 4.94 -17.26 -10.67
CA PRO A 166 6.12 -18.03 -10.35
C PRO A 166 6.96 -17.34 -9.26
N GLY A 167 7.29 -18.09 -8.21
CA GLY A 167 8.08 -17.60 -7.08
C GLY A 167 7.31 -16.71 -6.10
N GLU A 168 6.00 -16.52 -6.31
CA GLU A 168 5.13 -15.85 -5.36
C GLU A 168 4.39 -16.87 -4.48
N ARG A 169 4.17 -16.50 -3.22
CA ARG A 169 3.36 -17.28 -2.29
C ARG A 169 1.97 -16.69 -2.23
N LEU A 170 0.96 -17.42 -2.73
CA LEU A 170 -0.42 -16.97 -2.70
C LEU A 170 -1.10 -17.50 -1.44
N ILE A 171 -1.79 -16.61 -0.72
CA ILE A 171 -2.54 -16.95 0.49
C ILE A 171 -4.02 -16.68 0.21
N VAL A 172 -4.85 -17.72 0.28
CA VAL A 172 -6.31 -17.62 0.20
C VAL A 172 -6.85 -17.59 1.61
N CYS A 173 -7.63 -16.56 1.94
CA CYS A 173 -8.29 -16.41 3.23
C CYS A 173 -9.81 -16.51 3.07
N ARG A 174 -10.43 -17.44 3.80
CA ARG A 174 -11.89 -17.52 3.90
C ARG A 174 -12.35 -16.53 4.96
N ASN A 175 -13.16 -15.56 4.56
CA ASN A 175 -13.84 -14.67 5.50
C ASN A 175 -15.19 -15.27 5.88
N PRO A 176 -15.38 -15.82 7.11
CA PRO A 176 -16.63 -16.44 7.51
C PRO A 176 -17.80 -15.46 7.56
N LEU A 177 -17.56 -14.20 7.96
CA LEU A 177 -18.60 -13.16 8.04
C LEU A 177 -19.14 -12.83 6.64
N LEU A 178 -18.25 -12.63 5.67
CA LEU A 178 -18.65 -12.37 4.28
C LEU A 178 -19.34 -13.59 3.65
N ALA A 179 -19.00 -14.80 4.10
CA ALA A 179 -19.61 -16.03 3.60
C ALA A 179 -21.05 -16.22 4.10
N GLU A 180 -21.42 -15.63 5.24
CA GLU A 180 -22.79 -15.66 5.78
C GLU A 180 -23.73 -14.68 5.06
N GLU A 181 -23.20 -13.67 4.38
CA GLU A 181 -23.98 -12.65 3.65
C GLU A 181 -24.43 -13.09 2.24
N ARG A 182 -24.09 -14.32 1.79
CA ARG A 182 -24.35 -14.83 0.44
C ARG A 182 -25.14 -16.14 0.45
#